data_AF-A0A0V0ZX42-F1
#
_entry.id   AF-A0A0V0ZX42-F1
#
_cell.length_a   1.000
_cell.length_b   1.000
_cell.length_c   1.000
_cell.angle_alpha   90.00
_cell.angle_beta   90.00
_cell.angle_gamma   90.00
#
_symmetry.space_group_name_H-M   'P 1'
#
loop_
_entity.id
_entity.type
_entity.pdbx_description
1 polymer ?
#
loop_
_entity_poly.entity_id
_entity_poly.type
_entity_poly.pdbx_seq_one_letter_code
_entity_poly.pdbx_strand_id
1 'polypeptide(L)'
;MLSYLKIMKQYPIGLLHDIYADDAVHPWNITVRVKDFPQEELLSCKSLNIVEAHFNHMLKQAGVVKHQGHIIEKMQKHEIKQLWNSFVNSRFDQFWAVNLKLMENSQLHPIKALPVRLYKNDHKFVQRLCPVTVSTEPVRPSTVLDLIHITNFVPENEIEKTKFICHGVVVPHDTQLIWLYINLSYPDNFLHIVVRSK
;
A
#
# COMPACT_ATOMS: atom_id res chain seq x y z
N MET A 1 24.94 10.41 -18.58
CA MET A 1 24.02 9.34 -19.01
C MET A 1 22.78 9.48 -18.13
N LEU A 2 21.68 10.02 -18.66
CA LEU A 2 20.44 10.18 -17.88
C LEU A 2 19.86 8.79 -17.61
N SER A 3 19.97 8.31 -16.38
CA SER A 3 19.34 7.07 -15.95
C SER A 3 17.83 7.30 -15.87
N TYR A 4 17.11 6.91 -16.91
CA TYR A 4 15.65 6.96 -16.90
C TYR A 4 15.11 5.82 -16.05
N LEU A 5 14.32 6.19 -15.06
CA LEU A 5 13.77 5.27 -14.08
C LEU A 5 12.43 4.72 -14.58
N LYS A 6 12.29 3.40 -14.59
CA LYS A 6 11.16 2.70 -15.22
C LYS A 6 10.01 2.54 -14.25
N ILE A 7 8.85 3.08 -14.60
CA ILE A 7 7.65 3.07 -13.75
C ILE A 7 6.95 1.71 -13.83
N MET A 8 6.87 1.02 -12.69
CA MET A 8 6.14 -0.24 -12.52
C MET A 8 4.63 0.03 -12.45
N LYS A 9 3.92 -0.23 -13.56
CA LYS A 9 2.49 0.08 -13.74
C LYS A 9 1.55 -0.58 -12.72
N GLN A 10 2.01 -1.61 -12.01
CA GLN A 10 1.25 -2.28 -10.96
C GLN A 10 1.16 -1.49 -9.64
N TYR A 11 2.01 -0.48 -9.45
CA TYR A 11 1.97 0.33 -8.23
C TYR A 11 1.05 1.53 -8.37
N PRO A 12 0.37 1.94 -7.26
CA PRO A 12 -0.43 3.15 -7.27
C PRO A 12 0.38 4.39 -7.70
N ILE A 13 -0.27 5.31 -8.39
CA ILE A 13 0.36 6.55 -8.90
C ILE A 13 0.97 7.37 -7.76
N GLY A 14 0.24 7.54 -6.65
CA GLY A 14 0.73 8.25 -5.47
C GLY A 14 1.97 7.60 -4.86
N LEU A 15 2.01 6.27 -4.79
CA LEU A 15 3.19 5.53 -4.33
C LEU A 15 4.39 5.78 -5.26
N LEU A 16 4.18 5.69 -6.57
CA LEU A 16 5.25 5.93 -7.54
C LEU A 16 5.79 7.37 -7.42
N HIS A 17 4.91 8.34 -7.22
CA HIS A 17 5.30 9.72 -6.95
C HIS A 17 6.13 9.82 -5.66
N ASP A 18 5.64 9.28 -4.54
CA ASP A 18 6.34 9.31 -3.26
C ASP A 18 7.73 8.66 -3.32
N ILE A 19 7.92 7.63 -4.16
CA ILE A 19 9.23 7.01 -4.36
C ILE A 19 10.13 7.87 -5.26
N TYR A 20 9.62 8.34 -6.39
CA TYR A 20 10.45 8.86 -7.50
C TYR A 20 10.51 10.36 -7.65
N ALA A 21 9.47 11.06 -7.24
CA ALA A 21 9.39 12.49 -7.47
C ALA A 21 10.39 13.21 -6.57
N ASP A 22 11.01 14.23 -7.16
CA ASP A 22 11.70 15.27 -6.43
C ASP A 22 10.66 16.29 -5.97
N ASP A 23 10.52 16.44 -4.66
CA ASP A 23 9.52 17.34 -4.05
C ASP A 23 9.73 18.80 -4.45
N ALA A 24 10.92 19.17 -4.94
CA ALA A 24 11.22 20.51 -5.44
C ALA A 24 10.76 20.77 -6.89
N VAL A 25 10.41 19.72 -7.66
CA VAL A 25 10.15 19.82 -9.10
C VAL A 25 8.72 19.42 -9.42
N HIS A 26 7.89 20.43 -9.69
CA HIS A 26 6.51 20.27 -10.14
C HIS A 26 6.30 20.97 -11.49
N PRO A 27 5.54 20.37 -12.43
CA PRO A 27 4.83 19.09 -12.33
C PRO A 27 5.75 17.85 -12.39
N TRP A 28 5.24 16.68 -12.03
CA TRP A 28 5.99 15.42 -12.14
C TRP A 28 6.32 15.10 -13.61
N ASN A 29 7.61 15.09 -13.94
CA ASN A 29 8.10 14.89 -15.30
C ASN A 29 8.12 13.40 -15.69
N ILE A 30 7.15 12.98 -16.50
CA ILE A 30 7.05 11.60 -17.02
C ILE A 30 7.45 11.57 -18.49
N THR A 31 8.42 10.72 -18.85
CA THR A 31 8.80 10.47 -20.24
C THR A 31 8.04 9.28 -20.81
N VAL A 32 7.28 9.50 -21.89
CA VAL A 32 6.58 8.44 -22.62
C VAL A 32 7.52 7.81 -23.66
N ARG A 33 7.66 6.48 -23.63
CA ARG A 33 8.42 5.70 -24.62
C ARG A 33 7.49 4.74 -25.36
N VAL A 34 7.61 4.72 -26.69
CA VAL A 34 6.79 3.88 -27.59
C VAL A 34 7.59 2.79 -28.30
N LYS A 35 8.92 2.77 -28.13
CA LYS A 35 9.85 1.77 -28.66
C LYS A 35 10.70 1.21 -27.51
N ASP A 36 11.36 0.09 -27.76
CA ASP A 36 12.33 -0.53 -26.85
C ASP A 36 11.74 -0.83 -25.46
N PHE A 37 10.58 -1.49 -25.44
CA PHE A 37 9.91 -1.84 -24.18
C PHE A 37 10.80 -2.78 -23.35
N PRO A 38 11.11 -2.44 -22.08
CA PRO A 38 12.03 -3.22 -21.25
C PRO A 38 11.32 -4.46 -20.68
N GLN A 39 11.24 -5.52 -21.49
CA GLN A 39 10.49 -6.75 -21.16
C GLN A 39 11.02 -7.48 -19.91
N GLU A 40 12.32 -7.37 -19.61
CA GLU A 40 12.93 -8.02 -18.44
C GLU A 40 12.64 -7.30 -17.12
N GLU A 41 12.26 -6.02 -17.17
CA GLU A 41 12.09 -5.17 -15.98
C GLU A 41 10.63 -4.77 -15.74
N LEU A 42 9.82 -4.68 -16.80
CA LEU A 42 8.42 -4.25 -16.71
C LEU A 42 7.45 -5.30 -17.21
N LEU A 43 6.39 -5.52 -16.42
CA LEU A 43 5.27 -6.34 -16.83
C LEU A 43 4.48 -5.64 -17.95
N SER A 44 4.16 -6.41 -18.99
CA SER A 44 3.31 -5.92 -20.08
C SER A 44 1.86 -5.79 -19.60
N CYS A 45 1.31 -4.57 -19.68
CA CYS A 45 -0.10 -4.30 -19.40
C CYS A 45 -0.86 -4.17 -20.72
N LYS A 46 -1.38 -5.29 -21.23
CA LYS A 46 -2.01 -5.39 -22.56
C LYS A 46 -3.50 -5.04 -22.57
N SER A 47 -4.16 -5.05 -21.42
CA SER A 47 -5.58 -4.74 -21.30
C SER A 47 -5.95 -4.30 -19.89
N LEU A 48 -7.09 -3.63 -19.78
CA LEU A 48 -7.67 -3.22 -18.51
C LEU A 48 -8.03 -4.43 -17.63
N ASN A 49 -8.35 -5.58 -18.23
CA ASN A 49 -8.64 -6.82 -17.51
C ASN A 49 -7.44 -7.32 -16.69
N ILE A 50 -6.20 -7.09 -17.14
CA ILE A 50 -4.99 -7.45 -16.38
C ILE A 50 -4.88 -6.57 -15.13
N VAL A 51 -5.22 -5.28 -15.25
CA VAL A 51 -5.23 -4.34 -14.12
C VAL A 51 -6.31 -4.73 -13.11
N GLU A 52 -7.52 -5.06 -13.59
CA GLU A 52 -8.60 -5.57 -12.74
C GLU A 52 -8.20 -6.85 -12.01
N ALA A 53 -7.58 -7.80 -12.71
CA ALA A 53 -7.10 -9.04 -12.11
C ALA A 53 -6.04 -8.77 -11.02
N HIS A 54 -5.12 -7.84 -11.27
CA HIS A 54 -4.12 -7.42 -10.29
C HIS A 54 -4.78 -6.77 -9.05
N PHE A 55 -5.70 -5.83 -9.26
CA PHE A 55 -6.48 -5.19 -8.20
C PHE A 55 -7.21 -6.24 -7.33
N ASN A 56 -7.88 -7.19 -7.96
CA ASN A 56 -8.58 -8.27 -7.26
C ASN A 56 -7.62 -9.20 -6.49
N HIS A 57 -6.44 -9.46 -7.03
CA HIS A 57 -5.41 -10.26 -6.34
C HIS A 57 -4.92 -9.54 -5.09
N MET A 58 -4.67 -8.23 -5.17
CA MET A 58 -4.27 -7.41 -4.03
C MET A 58 -5.35 -7.38 -2.94
N LEU A 59 -6.62 -7.18 -3.30
CA LEU A 59 -7.73 -7.25 -2.34
C LEU A 59 -7.81 -8.60 -1.61
N LYS A 60 -7.63 -9.70 -2.35
CA LYS A 60 -7.60 -11.05 -1.76
C LYS A 60 -6.42 -11.21 -0.81
N GLN A 61 -5.22 -10.77 -1.21
CA GLN A 61 -4.04 -10.83 -0.36
C GLN A 61 -4.24 -10.03 0.94
N ALA A 62 -4.76 -8.80 0.83
CA ALA A 62 -5.08 -7.98 2.00
C ALA A 62 -6.14 -8.64 2.90
N GLY A 63 -7.19 -9.22 2.32
CA GLY A 63 -8.24 -9.94 3.05
C GLY A 63 -7.73 -11.18 3.79
N VAL A 64 -6.77 -11.91 3.21
CA VAL A 64 -6.10 -13.04 3.88
C VAL A 64 -5.26 -12.55 5.06
N VAL A 65 -4.50 -11.46 4.89
CA VAL A 65 -3.68 -10.90 5.99
C VAL A 65 -4.56 -10.37 7.13
N LYS A 66 -5.66 -9.67 6.82
CA LYS A 66 -6.56 -9.09 7.83
C LYS A 66 -7.38 -10.13 8.57
N HIS A 67 -8.05 -11.01 7.82
CA HIS A 67 -9.13 -11.84 8.35
C HIS A 67 -9.00 -13.31 7.97
N GLN A 68 -7.82 -13.75 7.55
CA GLN A 68 -7.57 -15.13 7.10
C GLN A 68 -8.54 -15.56 5.98
N GLY A 69 -9.01 -14.61 5.17
CA GLY A 69 -9.93 -14.86 4.06
C GLY A 69 -11.41 -14.80 4.44
N HIS A 70 -11.77 -14.83 5.74
CA HIS A 70 -13.14 -15.05 6.20
C HIS A 70 -14.20 -14.08 5.65
N ILE A 71 -13.83 -12.83 5.35
CA ILE A 71 -14.74 -11.83 4.77
C ILE A 71 -14.70 -11.88 3.25
N ILE A 72 -13.51 -11.76 2.64
CA ILE A 72 -13.34 -11.66 1.19
C ILE A 72 -13.85 -12.91 0.45
N GLU A 73 -13.76 -14.10 1.05
CA GLU A 73 -14.26 -15.35 0.45
C GLU A 73 -15.79 -15.45 0.44
N LYS A 74 -16.48 -14.74 1.35
CA LYS A 74 -17.94 -14.70 1.42
C LYS A 74 -18.56 -13.62 0.53
N MET A 75 -17.74 -12.73 -0.03
CA MET A 75 -18.22 -11.68 -0.92
C MET A 75 -18.69 -12.26 -2.25
N GLN A 76 -19.80 -11.74 -2.74
CA GLN A 76 -20.36 -12.10 -4.03
C GLN A 76 -19.54 -11.49 -5.17
N LYS A 77 -19.51 -12.17 -6.33
CA LYS A 77 -18.77 -11.69 -7.51
C LYS A 77 -19.14 -10.27 -7.93
N HIS A 78 -20.42 -9.90 -7.80
CA HIS A 78 -20.90 -8.57 -8.16
C HIS A 78 -20.38 -7.47 -7.20
N GLU A 79 -20.16 -7.79 -5.92
CA GLU A 79 -19.60 -6.86 -4.93
C GLU A 79 -18.14 -6.55 -5.24
N ILE A 80 -17.35 -7.59 -5.56
CA ILE A 80 -15.95 -7.41 -5.98
C ILE A 80 -15.90 -6.62 -7.29
N LYS A 81 -16.81 -6.91 -8.24
CA LYS A 81 -16.90 -6.13 -9.48
C LYS A 81 -17.30 -4.68 -9.24
N GLN A 82 -18.16 -4.41 -8.25
CA GLN A 82 -18.54 -3.06 -7.86
C GLN A 82 -17.35 -2.27 -7.30
N LEU A 83 -16.47 -2.88 -6.49
CA LEU A 83 -15.24 -2.22 -6.05
C LEU A 83 -14.40 -1.73 -7.23
N TRP A 84 -14.15 -2.61 -8.20
CA TRP A 84 -13.41 -2.27 -9.41
C TRP A 84 -14.08 -1.17 -10.23
N ASN A 85 -15.37 -1.33 -10.54
CA ASN A 85 -16.11 -0.36 -11.33
C ASN A 85 -16.16 1.01 -10.63
N SER A 86 -16.32 1.03 -9.30
CA SER A 86 -16.34 2.27 -8.53
C SER A 86 -14.97 2.95 -8.54
N PHE A 87 -13.88 2.19 -8.46
CA PHE A 87 -12.52 2.70 -8.53
C PHE A 87 -12.23 3.34 -9.90
N VAL A 88 -12.48 2.63 -11.01
CA VAL A 88 -12.21 3.13 -12.38
C VAL A 88 -13.05 4.34 -12.73
N ASN A 89 -14.29 4.42 -12.21
CA ASN A 89 -15.21 5.53 -12.48
C ASN A 89 -15.18 6.61 -11.37
N SER A 90 -14.22 6.56 -10.45
CA SER A 90 -14.05 7.54 -9.36
C SER A 90 -15.31 7.75 -8.50
N ARG A 91 -16.08 6.68 -8.26
CA ARG A 91 -17.31 6.69 -7.44
C ARG A 91 -16.97 6.36 -5.98
N PHE A 92 -16.53 7.36 -5.22
CA PHE A 92 -16.05 7.19 -3.84
C PHE A 92 -17.05 6.47 -2.93
N ASP A 93 -18.30 6.95 -2.84
CA ASP A 93 -19.30 6.38 -1.93
C ASP A 93 -19.66 4.94 -2.32
N GLN A 94 -19.71 4.64 -3.62
CA GLN A 94 -20.03 3.30 -4.12
C GLN A 94 -18.90 2.30 -3.84
N PHE A 95 -17.65 2.76 -3.86
CA PHE A 95 -16.50 1.98 -3.45
C PHE A 95 -16.58 1.66 -1.96
N TRP A 96 -16.74 2.68 -1.11
CA TRP A 96 -16.74 2.51 0.34
C TRP A 96 -17.94 1.74 0.87
N ALA A 97 -19.11 1.84 0.23
CA ALA A 97 -20.28 1.03 0.56
C ALA A 97 -19.98 -0.49 0.57
N VAL A 98 -19.02 -0.93 -0.26
CA VAL A 98 -18.55 -2.32 -0.28
C VAL A 98 -17.28 -2.50 0.54
N ASN A 99 -16.31 -1.59 0.41
CA ASN A 99 -14.99 -1.71 1.04
C ASN A 99 -15.07 -1.70 2.58
N LEU A 100 -16.08 -1.06 3.16
CA LEU A 100 -16.32 -1.08 4.61
C LEU A 100 -16.43 -2.51 5.17
N LYS A 101 -16.97 -3.46 4.39
CA LYS A 101 -17.01 -4.88 4.78
C LYS A 101 -15.59 -5.44 4.94
N LEU A 102 -14.71 -5.14 3.99
CA LEU A 102 -13.32 -5.57 4.02
C LEU A 102 -12.51 -4.89 5.13
N MET A 103 -12.95 -3.74 5.62
CA MET A 103 -12.31 -2.99 6.70
C MET A 103 -12.93 -3.28 8.07
N GLU A 104 -13.81 -4.28 8.19
CA GLU A 104 -14.41 -4.66 9.47
C GLU A 104 -13.34 -4.99 10.51
N ASN A 105 -13.45 -4.37 11.69
CA ASN A 105 -12.59 -4.64 12.84
C ASN A 105 -13.45 -4.74 14.10
N SER A 106 -14.31 -5.76 14.13
CA SER A 106 -15.26 -6.03 15.22
C SER A 106 -14.72 -7.12 16.15
N GLN A 107 -15.40 -7.39 17.28
CA GLN A 107 -15.05 -8.53 18.12
C GLN A 107 -15.22 -9.88 17.40
N LEU A 108 -16.17 -9.95 16.46
CA LEU A 108 -16.44 -11.15 15.67
C LEU A 108 -15.42 -11.34 14.55
N HIS A 109 -15.03 -10.24 13.89
CA HIS A 109 -14.04 -10.24 12.81
C HIS A 109 -12.92 -9.24 13.09
N PRO A 110 -12.06 -9.51 14.10
CA PRO A 110 -10.95 -8.62 14.41
C PRO A 110 -9.89 -8.73 13.33
N ILE A 111 -9.27 -7.60 12.99
CA ILE A 111 -8.09 -7.59 12.12
C ILE A 111 -6.95 -8.31 12.85
N LYS A 112 -6.40 -9.36 12.24
CA LYS A 112 -5.33 -10.19 12.80
C LYS A 112 -3.94 -9.61 12.54
N ALA A 113 -3.73 -9.08 11.35
CA ALA A 113 -2.51 -8.38 10.97
C ALA A 113 -2.81 -7.29 9.94
N LEU A 114 -1.93 -6.30 9.86
CA LEU A 114 -2.06 -5.17 8.95
C LEU A 114 -1.32 -5.45 7.63
N PRO A 115 -2.00 -5.39 6.47
CA PRO A 115 -1.37 -5.40 5.15
C PRO A 115 -0.57 -4.11 4.92
N VAL A 116 0.73 -4.15 5.23
CA VAL A 116 1.63 -2.99 5.09
C VAL A 116 2.84 -3.36 4.25
N ARG A 117 3.25 -2.46 3.36
CA ARG A 117 4.49 -2.57 2.57
C ARG A 117 5.35 -1.33 2.80
N LEU A 118 6.62 -1.55 3.15
CA LEU A 118 7.62 -0.49 3.23
C LEU A 118 8.47 -0.50 1.96
N TYR A 119 8.63 0.65 1.31
CA TYR A 119 9.38 0.82 0.07
C TYR A 119 10.64 1.65 0.28
N LYS A 120 11.74 1.29 -0.37
CA LYS A 120 12.92 2.17 -0.53
C LYS A 120 12.95 2.79 -1.91
N ASN A 121 13.90 3.71 -2.12
CA ASN A 121 14.13 4.42 -3.38
C ASN A 121 14.34 3.51 -4.61
N ASP A 122 14.59 2.20 -4.42
CA ASP A 122 14.75 1.21 -5.51
C ASP A 122 13.50 0.35 -5.76
N HIS A 123 12.33 0.73 -5.23
CA HIS A 123 11.02 0.03 -5.31
C HIS A 123 10.98 -1.34 -4.66
N LYS A 124 12.11 -1.83 -4.14
CA LYS A 124 12.09 -3.01 -3.32
C LYS A 124 11.27 -2.69 -2.09
N PHE A 125 10.34 -3.58 -1.82
CA PHE A 125 9.54 -3.50 -0.64
C PHE A 125 9.79 -4.68 0.27
N VAL A 126 9.58 -4.45 1.56
CA VAL A 126 9.45 -5.51 2.55
C VAL A 126 8.01 -5.56 3.03
N GLN A 127 7.53 -6.77 3.20
CA GLN A 127 6.23 -7.05 3.79
C GLN A 127 6.44 -8.10 4.88
N ARG A 128 6.07 -7.77 6.12
CA ARG A 128 6.04 -8.69 7.27
C ARG A 128 4.64 -8.68 7.87
N LEU A 129 4.30 -9.73 8.61
CA LEU A 129 3.07 -9.71 9.42
C LEU A 129 3.23 -8.66 10.51
N CYS A 130 2.45 -7.59 10.39
CA CYS A 130 2.44 -6.51 11.36
C CYS A 130 1.23 -6.72 12.30
N PRO A 131 1.45 -7.00 13.59
CA PRO A 131 0.35 -7.16 14.54
C PRO A 131 -0.34 -5.82 14.78
N VAL A 132 -1.62 -5.85 15.11
CA VAL A 132 -2.40 -4.63 15.40
C VAL A 132 -1.96 -3.99 16.73
N THR A 133 -1.54 -4.82 17.69
CA THR A 133 -1.06 -4.41 19.01
C THR A 133 0.30 -5.02 19.31
N VAL A 134 1.03 -4.39 20.22
CA VAL A 134 2.29 -4.89 20.78
C VAL A 134 2.03 -5.41 22.19
N SER A 135 2.60 -6.58 22.52
CA SER A 135 2.49 -7.23 23.83
C SER A 135 3.39 -6.58 24.89
N THR A 136 3.28 -5.27 25.07
CA THR A 136 3.88 -4.53 26.19
C THR A 136 2.96 -4.56 27.42
N GLU A 137 3.44 -4.08 28.57
CA GLU A 137 2.61 -3.80 29.75
C GLU A 137 2.50 -2.28 29.97
N PRO A 138 1.34 -1.63 29.72
CA PRO A 138 0.09 -2.16 29.17
C PRO A 138 0.18 -2.45 27.65
N VAL A 139 -0.72 -3.30 27.14
CA VAL A 139 -0.87 -3.56 25.71
C VAL A 139 -1.26 -2.26 24.98
N ARG A 140 -0.56 -1.94 23.89
CA ARG A 140 -0.82 -0.75 23.07
C ARG A 140 -0.92 -1.07 21.58
N PRO A 141 -1.53 -0.20 20.76
CA PRO A 141 -1.46 -0.32 19.31
C PRO A 141 -0.01 -0.28 18.81
N SER A 142 0.26 -1.04 17.74
CA SER A 142 1.51 -0.94 16.99
C SER A 142 1.63 0.43 16.33
N THR A 143 2.85 0.95 16.29
CA THR A 143 3.22 2.25 15.72
C THR A 143 4.10 2.07 14.49
N VAL A 144 4.32 3.14 13.72
CA VAL A 144 5.27 3.12 12.59
C VAL A 144 6.66 2.68 13.05
N LEU A 145 7.09 3.07 14.25
CA LEU A 145 8.35 2.63 14.84
C LEU A 145 8.42 1.11 15.01
N ASP A 146 7.36 0.49 15.54
CA ASP A 146 7.30 -0.97 15.69
C ASP A 146 7.40 -1.69 14.34
N LEU A 147 6.77 -1.14 13.29
CA LEU A 147 6.88 -1.68 11.94
C LEU A 147 8.32 -1.64 11.41
N ILE A 148 9.07 -0.57 11.68
CA ILE A 148 10.47 -0.45 11.28
C ILE A 148 11.30 -1.55 11.95
N HIS A 149 11.15 -1.72 13.26
CA HIS A 149 11.88 -2.77 13.99
C HIS A 149 11.47 -4.17 13.55
N ILE A 150 10.18 -4.45 13.33
CA ILE A 150 9.70 -5.76 12.86
C ILE A 150 10.28 -6.11 11.47
N THR A 151 10.43 -5.10 10.62
CA THR A 151 10.89 -5.31 9.25
C THR A 151 12.41 -5.33 9.11
N ASN A 152 13.15 -4.78 10.08
CA ASN A 152 14.59 -4.51 9.99
C ASN A 152 14.97 -3.80 8.68
N PHE A 153 14.07 -2.95 8.19
CA PHE A 153 14.22 -2.35 6.87
C PHE A 153 15.12 -1.12 6.88
N VAL A 154 15.19 -0.44 8.02
CA VAL A 154 16.05 0.74 8.27
C VAL A 154 17.02 0.38 9.40
N PRO A 155 18.33 0.62 9.25
CA PRO A 155 19.28 0.47 10.34
C PRO A 155 18.92 1.37 11.53
N GLU A 156 19.10 0.87 12.75
CA GLU A 156 18.71 1.56 13.99
C GLU A 156 19.29 2.99 14.09
N ASN A 157 20.56 3.15 13.70
CA ASN A 157 21.27 4.43 13.69
C ASN A 157 20.80 5.42 12.61
N GLU A 158 19.95 4.99 11.69
CA GLU A 158 19.40 5.80 10.59
C GLU A 158 17.92 6.16 10.77
N ILE A 159 17.22 5.56 11.76
CA ILE A 159 15.78 5.76 11.96
C ILE A 159 15.45 7.24 12.13
N GLU A 160 16.16 7.95 13.01
CA GLU A 160 15.95 9.39 13.24
C GLU A 160 16.24 10.25 12.00
N LYS A 161 17.05 9.75 11.07
CA LYS A 161 17.41 10.40 9.81
C LYS A 161 16.51 10.00 8.67
N THR A 162 15.41 9.29 8.95
CA THR A 162 14.51 8.77 7.94
C THR A 162 13.14 9.43 8.04
N LYS A 163 12.52 9.67 6.89
CA LYS A 163 11.14 10.11 6.72
C LYS A 163 10.32 8.92 6.23
N PHE A 164 9.12 8.78 6.78
CA PHE A 164 8.11 7.83 6.34
C PHE A 164 7.05 8.62 5.60
N ILE A 165 6.80 8.29 4.34
CA ILE A 165 5.90 9.04 3.48
C ILE A 165 4.75 8.13 3.07
N CYS A 166 3.52 8.60 3.18
CA CYS A 166 2.34 7.91 2.69
C CYS A 166 1.39 8.95 2.10
N HIS A 167 0.96 8.77 0.86
CA HIS A 167 0.09 9.74 0.16
C HIS A 167 0.68 11.16 0.14
N GLY A 168 2.00 11.27 -0.07
CA GLY A 168 2.71 12.56 -0.11
C GLY A 168 2.85 13.27 1.24
N VAL A 169 2.44 12.67 2.35
CA VAL A 169 2.60 13.26 3.69
C VAL A 169 3.62 12.50 4.53
N VAL A 170 4.40 13.25 5.32
CA VAL A 170 5.32 12.67 6.30
C VAL A 170 4.53 12.14 7.50
N VAL A 171 4.71 10.87 7.81
CA VAL A 171 4.06 10.15 8.89
C VAL A 171 5.01 10.09 10.11
N PRO A 172 4.61 10.62 11.28
CA PRO A 172 5.38 10.50 12.51
C PRO A 172 5.57 9.04 12.96
N HIS A 173 6.73 8.73 13.55
CA HIS A 173 7.10 7.37 13.98
C HIS A 173 6.17 6.78 15.07
N ASP A 174 5.59 7.64 15.90
CA ASP A 174 4.66 7.29 16.97
C ASP A 174 3.22 7.11 16.51
N THR A 175 2.93 7.36 15.22
CA THR A 175 1.58 7.20 14.67
C THR A 175 1.13 5.74 14.76
N GLN A 176 -0.09 5.53 15.27
CA GLN A 176 -0.69 4.20 15.37
C GLN A 176 -0.98 3.61 13.99
N LEU A 177 -0.46 2.42 13.71
CA LEU A 177 -0.61 1.74 12.43
C LEU A 177 -2.05 1.38 12.11
N ILE A 178 -2.85 1.03 13.12
CA ILE A 178 -4.27 0.73 12.90
C ILE A 178 -5.02 1.95 12.37
N TRP A 179 -4.71 3.15 12.88
CA TRP A 179 -5.31 4.38 12.41
C TRP A 179 -4.85 4.71 10.98
N LEU A 180 -3.55 4.61 10.70
CA LEU A 180 -3.01 4.78 9.35
C LEU A 180 -3.64 3.79 8.37
N TYR A 181 -3.75 2.52 8.76
CA TYR A 181 -4.31 1.49 7.91
C TYR A 181 -5.77 1.77 7.56
N ILE A 182 -6.60 2.18 8.53
CA ILE A 182 -8.01 2.48 8.27
C ILE A 182 -8.19 3.70 7.37
N ASN A 183 -7.36 4.73 7.53
CA ASN A 183 -7.58 6.04 6.91
C ASN A 183 -6.72 6.32 5.67
N LEU A 184 -5.56 5.68 5.53
CA LEU A 184 -4.56 5.92 4.49
C LEU A 184 -4.19 4.63 3.69
N SER A 185 -4.96 3.56 3.81
CA SER A 185 -4.81 2.44 2.87
C SER A 185 -5.28 2.83 1.48
N TYR A 186 -4.56 2.35 0.48
CA TYR A 186 -4.98 2.49 -0.91
C TYR A 186 -6.22 1.61 -1.21
N PRO A 187 -6.90 1.83 -2.34
CA PRO A 187 -8.06 1.03 -2.75
C PRO A 187 -7.80 -0.47 -2.85
N ASP A 188 -6.53 -0.88 -2.99
CA ASP A 188 -6.09 -2.27 -2.98
C ASP A 188 -6.02 -2.89 -1.56
N ASN A 189 -6.39 -2.11 -0.53
CA ASN A 189 -6.40 -2.46 0.90
C ASN A 189 -4.99 -2.70 1.50
N PHE A 190 -3.95 -2.16 0.87
CA PHE A 190 -2.62 -2.09 1.44
C PHE A 190 -2.29 -0.66 1.89
N LEU A 191 -1.60 -0.58 3.02
CA LEU A 191 -0.90 0.62 3.43
C LEU A 191 0.50 0.60 2.81
N HIS A 192 0.74 1.51 1.86
CA HIS A 192 2.03 1.66 1.20
C HIS A 192 2.78 2.84 1.82
N ILE A 193 3.95 2.58 2.41
CA ILE A 193 4.77 3.60 3.08
C ILE A 193 6.16 3.63 2.42
N VAL A 194 6.59 4.81 2.00
CA VAL A 194 7.91 5.05 1.44
C VAL A 194 8.87 5.49 2.53
N VAL A 195 10.08 4.95 2.50
CA VAL A 195 11.16 5.22 3.42
C VAL A 195 12.22 6.03 2.67
N ARG A 196 12.43 7.28 3.09
CA ARG A 196 13.36 8.22 2.44
C ARG A 196 14.30 8.85 3.47
N SER A 197 15.60 8.92 3.18
CA SER A 197 16.54 9.67 4.01
C SER A 197 16.14 11.15 4.07
N LYS A 198 16.32 11.78 5.23
CA LYS A 198 15.92 13.18 5.50
C LYS A 198 16.58 14.17 4.55
#